data_AF-A0A967HH94-F1
#
_entry.id   AF-A0A967HH94-F1
#
_cell.length_a   1.000
_cell.length_b   1.000
_cell.length_c   1.000
_cell.angle_alpha   90.00
_cell.angle_beta   90.00
_cell.angle_gamma   90.00
#
_symmetry.space_group_name_H-M   'P 1'
#
loop_
_entity.id
_entity.type
_entity.pdbx_description
1 polymer ?
#
loop_
_entity_poly.entity_id
_entity_poly.type
_entity_poly.pdbx_seq_one_letter_code
_entity_poly.pdbx_strand_id
1 'polypeptide(L)'
;FMATGVAYLGEIEAARGRPEQAARLLGAAHGLRERVGATAFPIDAGRQEAVVRRLNESLGEPAFAAAWDGGRSVDPDALLRELAAGGAA
;
A
#
# COMPACT_ATOMS: atom_id res chain seq x y z
N PHE A 1 13.08 2.70 -4.18
CA PHE A 1 12.32 3.15 -5.36
C PHE A 1 10.99 2.41 -5.52
N MET A 2 10.97 1.08 -5.66
CA MET A 2 9.74 0.31 -5.86
C MET A 2 8.69 0.52 -4.74
N ALA A 3 9.06 0.36 -3.47
CA ALA A 3 8.15 0.56 -2.34
C ALA A 3 7.55 1.98 -2.30
N THR A 4 8.32 3.00 -2.66
CA THR A 4 7.84 4.39 -2.71
C THR A 4 6.78 4.57 -3.80
N GLY A 5 7.02 4.06 -5.01
CA GLY A 5 6.05 4.13 -6.10
C GLY A 5 4.75 3.40 -5.79
N VAL A 6 4.84 2.20 -5.20
CA VAL A 6 3.67 1.43 -4.74
C VAL A 6 2.88 2.20 -3.67
N ALA A 7 3.57 2.87 -2.74
CA ALA A 7 2.89 3.69 -1.74
C ALA A 7 2.13 4.88 -2.35
N TYR A 8 2.73 5.57 -3.32
CA TYR A 8 2.04 6.65 -4.05
C TYR A 8 0.79 6.15 -4.78
N LEU A 9 0.84 4.97 -5.41
CA LEU A 9 -0.34 4.37 -6.02
C LEU A 9 -1.42 4.08 -4.97
N GLY A 10 -1.03 3.58 -3.78
CA GLY A 10 -1.97 3.38 -2.67
C GLY A 10 -2.63 4.69 -2.21
N GLU A 11 -1.86 5.78 -2.11
CA GLU A 11 -2.39 7.11 -1.80
C GLU A 11 -3.38 7.61 -2.89
N ILE A 12 -3.10 7.34 -4.16
CA ILE A 12 -4.01 7.67 -5.28
C ILE A 12 -5.31 6.86 -5.20
N GLU A 13 -5.23 5.55 -4.93
CA GLU A 13 -6.44 4.73 -4.79
C GLU A 13 -7.27 5.14 -3.56
N ALA A 14 -6.63 5.61 -2.49
CA ALA A 14 -7.34 6.20 -1.35
C ALA A 14 -8.11 7.47 -1.79
N ALA A 15 -7.47 8.35 -2.56
CA ALA A 15 -8.12 9.54 -3.11
C ALA A 15 -9.27 9.22 -4.10
N ARG A 16 -9.20 8.06 -4.78
CA ARG A 16 -10.25 7.55 -5.68
C ARG A 16 -11.40 6.85 -4.95
N GLY A 17 -11.39 6.80 -3.62
CA GLY A 17 -12.44 6.12 -2.85
C GLY A 17 -12.40 4.60 -2.98
N ARG A 18 -11.22 4.01 -3.21
CA ARG A 18 -11.00 2.55 -3.27
C ARG A 18 -10.19 2.09 -2.05
N PRO A 19 -10.77 2.13 -0.84
CA PRO A 19 -10.01 2.00 0.40
C PRO A 19 -9.35 0.63 0.58
N GLU A 20 -9.97 -0.46 0.13
CA GLU A 20 -9.37 -1.81 0.22
C GLU A 20 -8.12 -1.93 -0.66
N GLN A 21 -8.19 -1.47 -1.91
CA GLN A 21 -7.04 -1.49 -2.81
C GLN A 21 -5.92 -0.56 -2.30
N ALA A 22 -6.29 0.60 -1.73
CA ALA A 22 -5.33 1.50 -1.10
C ALA A 22 -4.60 0.85 0.08
N ALA A 23 -5.34 0.18 0.98
CA ALA A 23 -4.77 -0.54 2.12
C ALA A 23 -3.84 -1.67 1.66
N ARG A 24 -4.23 -2.42 0.63
CA ARG A 24 -3.39 -3.47 0.03
C ARG A 24 -2.09 -2.92 -0.56
N LEU A 25 -2.14 -1.82 -1.31
CA LEU A 25 -0.93 -1.22 -1.90
C LEU A 25 -0.01 -0.62 -0.83
N LEU A 26 -0.56 0.06 0.18
CA LEU A 26 0.25 0.59 1.28
C LEU A 26 0.86 -0.53 2.14
N GLY A 27 0.13 -1.61 2.37
CA GLY A 27 0.66 -2.83 2.99
C GLY A 27 1.78 -3.45 2.17
N ALA A 28 1.63 -3.55 0.85
CA ALA A 28 2.68 -4.03 -0.04
C ALA A 28 3.94 -3.15 0.00
N ALA A 29 3.78 -1.83 -0.02
CA ALA A 29 4.90 -0.90 0.15
C ALA A 29 5.61 -1.10 1.50
N HIS A 30 4.86 -1.35 2.58
CA HIS A 30 5.43 -1.67 3.88
C HIS A 30 6.22 -2.99 3.85
N GLY A 31 5.62 -4.08 3.36
CA GLY A 31 6.27 -5.38 3.27
C GLY A 31 7.51 -5.40 2.36
N LEU A 32 7.55 -4.58 1.32
CA LEU A 32 8.75 -4.41 0.49
C LEU A 32 9.91 -3.75 1.26
N ARG A 33 9.61 -2.78 2.14
CA ARG A 33 10.64 -2.11 2.96
C ARG A 33 11.17 -3.06 4.03
N GLU A 34 10.30 -3.82 4.69
CA GLU A 34 10.69 -4.79 5.71
C GLU A 34 11.68 -5.83 5.17
N ARG A 35 11.43 -6.36 3.97
CA ARG A 35 12.31 -7.36 3.32
C ARG A 35 13.75 -6.89 3.13
N VAL A 36 13.95 -5.59 2.96
CA VAL A 36 15.28 -5.01 2.70
C VAL A 36 15.82 -4.24 3.92
N GLY A 37 15.14 -4.32 5.08
CA GLY A 37 15.54 -3.60 6.29
C GLY A 37 15.46 -2.08 6.16
N ALA A 38 14.61 -1.56 5.28
CA ALA A 38 14.44 -0.14 5.04
C ALA A 38 13.23 0.44 5.78
N THR A 39 13.20 1.76 5.92
CA THR A 39 12.06 2.52 6.43
C THR A 39 11.58 3.54 5.38
N ALA A 40 10.38 4.07 5.56
CA ALA A 40 9.89 5.17 4.73
C ALA A 40 10.70 6.44 5.01
N PHE A 41 10.88 7.30 3.99
CA PHE A 41 11.44 8.62 4.23
C PHE A 41 10.53 9.41 5.19
N PRO A 42 11.08 10.22 6.12
CA PRO A 42 10.26 10.91 7.12
C PRO A 42 9.11 11.75 6.54
N ILE A 43 9.34 12.40 5.40
CA ILE A 43 8.33 13.21 4.70
C ILE A 43 7.16 12.37 4.17
N ASP A 44 7.42 11.13 3.77
CA ASP A 44 6.40 10.20 3.28
C ASP A 44 5.75 9.43 4.43
N ALA A 45 6.49 9.11 5.49
CA ALA A 45 6.01 8.35 6.63
C ALA A 45 4.80 9.02 7.29
N GLY A 46 4.90 10.31 7.62
CA GLY A 46 3.79 11.04 8.24
C GLY A 46 2.56 11.14 7.33
N ARG A 47 2.75 11.29 6.01
CA ARG A 47 1.65 11.29 5.03
C ARG A 47 1.00 9.91 4.95
N GLN A 48 1.79 8.84 4.86
CA GLN A 48 1.32 7.46 4.76
C GLN A 48 0.58 7.02 6.02
N GLU A 49 1.09 7.35 7.21
CA GLU A 49 0.42 7.04 8.47
C GLU A 49 -0.96 7.71 8.58
N ALA A 50 -1.08 8.97 8.14
CA ALA A 50 -2.36 9.66 8.12
C ALA A 50 -3.36 8.99 7.15
N VAL A 51 -2.91 8.52 6.00
CA VAL A 51 -3.74 7.78 5.05
C VAL A 51 -4.14 6.42 5.63
N VAL A 52 -3.20 5.66 6.18
CA VAL A 52 -3.44 4.36 6.81
C VAL A 52 -4.48 4.46 7.92
N ARG A 53 -4.39 5.48 8.77
CA ARG A 53 -5.38 5.72 9.82
C ARG A 53 -6.78 5.95 9.25
N ARG A 54 -6.91 6.79 8.21
CA ARG A 54 -8.20 7.04 7.53
C ARG A 54 -8.75 5.78 6.86
N LEU A 55 -7.88 4.92 6.32
CA LEU A 55 -8.30 3.66 5.71
C LEU A 55 -8.83 2.69 6.77
N ASN A 56 -8.17 2.59 7.92
CA ASN A 56 -8.67 1.80 9.04
C ASN A 56 -10.01 2.34 9.56
N GLU A 57 -10.14 3.65 9.75
CA GLU A 57 -11.40 4.29 10.15
C GLU A 57 -12.55 4.04 9.14
N SER A 58 -12.26 4.00 7.84
CA SER A 58 -13.29 3.84 6.79
C SER A 58 -13.68 2.39 6.50
N LEU A 59 -12.72 1.45 6.57
CA LEU A 59 -12.97 0.02 6.35
C LEU A 59 -13.42 -0.71 7.61
N GLY A 60 -13.06 -0.18 8.78
CA GLY A 60 -13.03 -0.92 10.02
C GLY A 60 -11.84 -1.87 10.10
N GLU A 61 -11.46 -2.22 11.33
CA GLU A 61 -10.26 -3.01 11.63
C GLU A 61 -10.18 -4.35 10.86
N PRO A 62 -11.24 -5.20 10.77
CA PRO A 62 -11.08 -6.51 10.15
C PRO A 62 -10.82 -6.45 8.65
N ALA A 63 -11.54 -5.57 7.94
CA ALA A 63 -11.37 -5.40 6.50
C ALA A 63 -10.05 -4.68 6.17
N PHE A 64 -9.66 -3.69 6.97
CA PHE A 64 -8.36 -3.06 6.87
C PHE A 64 -7.22 -4.07 7.07
N ALA A 65 -7.26 -4.86 8.14
CA ALA A 65 -6.21 -5.84 8.46
C ALA A 65 -6.07 -6.89 7.33
N ALA A 66 -7.19 -7.42 6.84
CA ALA A 66 -7.18 -8.38 5.74
C ALA A 66 -6.54 -7.80 4.47
N ALA A 67 -6.91 -6.58 4.07
CA ALA A 67 -6.34 -5.91 2.90
C ALA A 67 -4.86 -5.57 3.10
N TRP A 68 -4.49 -5.01 4.26
CA TRP A 68 -3.14 -4.62 4.61
C TRP A 68 -2.19 -5.83 4.64
N ASP A 69 -2.55 -6.90 5.35
CA ASP A 69 -1.72 -8.10 5.48
C ASP A 69 -1.63 -8.88 4.16
N GLY A 70 -2.70 -8.90 3.37
CA GLY A 70 -2.67 -9.43 2.01
C GLY A 70 -1.70 -8.67 1.10
N GLY A 71 -1.61 -7.35 1.27
CA GLY A 71 -0.60 -6.52 0.61
C GLY A 71 0.82 -6.79 1.11
N ARG A 72 1.03 -6.74 2.43
CA ARG A 72 2.33 -6.89 3.09
C ARG A 72 3.03 -8.21 2.75
N SER A 73 2.25 -9.28 2.62
CA SER A 73 2.73 -10.62 2.29
C SER A 73 2.93 -10.88 0.80
N VAL A 74 2.54 -9.97 -0.11
CA VAL A 74 2.59 -10.21 -1.56
C VAL A 74 4.01 -10.47 -2.06
N ASP A 75 4.18 -11.37 -3.02
CA ASP A 75 5.46 -11.54 -3.70
C ASP A 75 5.80 -10.29 -4.56
N PRO A 76 7.02 -9.72 -4.49
CA PRO A 76 7.36 -8.50 -5.22
C PRO A 76 7.26 -8.63 -6.74
N ASP A 77 7.68 -9.77 -7.29
CA ASP A 77 7.63 -10.01 -8.74
C ASP A 77 6.18 -10.20 -9.21
N ALA A 78 5.34 -10.85 -8.40
CA ALA A 78 3.91 -10.94 -8.64
C ALA A 78 3.23 -9.56 -8.65
N LEU A 79 3.55 -8.71 -7.67
CA LEU A 79 3.01 -7.35 -7.58
C LEU A 79 3.40 -6.52 -8.80
N LEU A 80 4.67 -6.58 -9.24
CA LEU A 80 5.12 -5.85 -10.43
C LEU A 80 4.38 -6.28 -11.69
N ARG A 81 4.22 -7.60 -11.87
CA ARG A 81 3.47 -8.14 -13.02
C ARG A 81 2.03 -7.67 -13.02
N GLU A 82 1.37 -7.68 -11.87
CA GLU A 82 0.00 -7.17 -11.70
C GLU A 82 -0.10 -5.68 -12.06
N LEU A 83 0.78 -4.85 -11.49
CA LEU A 83 0.76 -3.40 -11.72
C LEU A 83 1.08 -3.04 -13.18
N ALA A 84 1.96 -3.78 -13.83
CA ALA A 84 2.26 -3.61 -15.25
C ALA A 84 1.05 -3.96 -16.14
N ALA A 85 0.28 -4.98 -15.77
CA ALA A 85 -0.95 -5.34 -16.47
C ALA A 85 -2.08 -4.31 -16.27
N GLY A 86 -2.19 -3.72 -15.07
CA GLY A 86 -3.19 -2.72 -14.74
C GLY A 86 -2.95 -1.32 -15.31
N GLY A 87 -1.73 -0.98 -15.71
CA GLY A 87 -1.38 0.28 -16.36
C GLY A 87 -1.60 0.33 -17.88
N ALA A 88 -2.02 -0.78 -18.49
CA ALA A 88 -2.27 -0.91 -19.93
C ALA A 88 -3.77 -0.83 -20.30
N ALA A 89 -4.62 -0.38 -19.39
CA ALA A 89 -6.07 -0.21 -19.58
C ALA A 89 -6.49 1.26 -19.52
#